data_AF-A0A7C5XG91-F1
#
_entry.id   AF-A0A7C5XG91-F1
#
_cell.length_a   1.000
_cell.length_b   1.000
_cell.length_c   1.000
_cell.angle_alpha   90.00
_cell.angle_beta   90.00
_cell.angle_gamma   90.00
#
_symmetry.space_group_name_H-M   'P 1'
#
loop_
_entity.id
_entity.type
_entity.pdbx_description
1 polymer ?
#
loop_
_entity_poly.entity_id
_entity_poly.type
_entity_poly.pdbx_seq_one_letter_code
_entity_poly.pdbx_strand_id
1 'polypeptide(L)'
;MFGEGSIKRNREQAGSDGTVCSGRFVLYRDLDGTTYEVDLPLTSHVDVAELREELGLPSYIDLGYFPMRSAIVTIWAAVNAPRLHELYPNAFSKVVSKNPIPALLFGGAAVKIHCQSANAGGSLERPIKDTDFIVPKKQGVDFYRLLLQMDKAFGTQYKSFATANDRRFNAWRHGERYRLTTICNITAEGLPKITVLDLFCDVIDLRHRVDVREAFPRYKENLYTVGLENIIISKAQFIFDMPKECLEELKQHGCDYRVLSYPYYARDKIIIGMEEKDIKDVCAIFLDHEIGTGPEKIDAQKMRKVLEKDKKLALTVTLNLKNLLERADVLARWMSKNEVSTVTQRVQELLKVLPVVDKKWDKPWWNTAVETPIIE
;
A
#
# COMPACT_ATOMS: atom_id res chain seq x y z
N MET A 1 5.43 -6.22 23.56
CA MET A 1 5.92 -5.14 24.43
C MET A 1 7.00 -4.38 23.68
N PHE A 2 6.59 -3.37 22.90
CA PHE A 2 7.49 -2.43 22.24
C PHE A 2 7.09 -1.05 22.74
N GLY A 3 8.02 -0.39 23.41
CA GLY A 3 7.78 0.92 24.00
C GLY A 3 7.63 1.97 22.90
N GLU A 4 6.57 2.76 23.01
CA GLU A 4 6.41 4.01 22.28
C GLU A 4 7.57 4.95 22.62
N GLY A 5 8.49 5.13 21.67
CA GLY A 5 9.47 6.20 21.73
C GLY A 5 8.75 7.53 21.58
N SER A 6 8.54 8.22 22.71
CA SER A 6 7.96 9.56 22.80
C SER A 6 8.64 10.53 21.82
N ILE A 7 7.88 10.98 20.82
CA ILE A 7 8.25 12.08 19.93
C ILE A 7 8.23 13.37 20.76
N LYS A 8 9.39 13.79 21.27
CA LYS A 8 9.54 15.14 21.82
C LYS A 8 9.44 16.15 20.69
N ARG A 9 8.32 16.88 20.64
CA ARG A 9 8.12 18.04 19.75
C ARG A 9 9.04 19.16 20.21
N ASN A 10 10.06 19.49 19.41
CA ASN A 10 10.72 20.78 19.55
C ASN A 10 9.79 21.85 18.97
N ARG A 11 9.13 22.59 19.87
CA ARG A 11 8.41 23.82 19.56
C ARG A 11 9.39 24.96 19.81
N GLU A 12 10.06 25.43 18.76
CA GLU A 12 10.68 26.76 18.76
C GLU A 12 10.30 27.50 17.47
N GLN A 13 9.57 28.60 17.68
CA GLN A 13 9.32 29.75 16.82
C GLN A 13 8.62 29.52 15.46
N ALA A 14 7.29 29.68 15.47
CA ALA A 14 6.52 30.00 14.29
C ALA A 14 6.63 31.51 13.99
N GLY A 15 7.39 31.86 12.97
CA GLY A 15 7.30 33.15 12.29
C GLY A 15 6.16 33.08 11.28
N SER A 16 5.17 33.96 11.45
CA SER A 16 4.12 34.22 10.46
C SER A 16 4.69 35.08 9.33
N ASP A 17 5.36 34.45 8.39
CA ASP A 17 5.64 34.96 7.05
C ASP A 17 6.09 33.75 6.23
N GLY A 18 5.77 33.71 4.93
CA GLY A 18 6.08 32.61 3.98
C GLY A 18 7.57 32.38 3.74
N THR A 19 8.34 32.32 4.83
CA THR A 19 9.78 32.16 4.89
C THR A 19 10.06 30.67 4.78
N VAL A 20 10.68 30.28 3.68
CA VAL A 20 11.17 28.91 3.47
C VAL A 20 12.09 28.55 4.64
N CYS A 21 11.72 27.51 5.41
CA CYS A 21 12.59 26.99 6.47
C CYS A 21 13.97 26.67 5.84
N SER A 22 15.02 27.27 6.38
CA SER A 22 16.40 27.05 5.95
C SER A 22 17.23 26.49 7.11
N GLY A 23 18.13 25.57 6.79
CA GLY A 23 19.01 24.92 7.79
C GLY A 23 18.79 23.42 7.91
N ARG A 24 19.50 22.80 8.86
CA ARG A 24 19.44 21.36 9.10
C ARG A 24 18.19 20.96 9.88
N PHE A 25 17.47 19.97 9.35
CA PHE A 25 16.32 19.35 9.99
C PHE A 25 16.65 17.91 10.38
N VAL A 26 16.42 17.56 11.65
CA VAL A 26 16.61 16.20 12.15
C VAL A 26 15.36 15.38 11.83
N LEU A 27 15.47 14.43 10.90
CA LEU A 27 14.41 13.48 10.56
C LEU A 27 14.17 12.49 11.70
N TYR A 28 15.26 11.97 12.28
CA TYR A 28 15.21 10.93 13.31
C TYR A 28 16.48 10.95 14.17
N ARG A 29 16.34 10.57 15.45
CA ARG A 29 17.45 10.30 16.36
C ARG A 29 17.26 8.93 16.98
N ASP A 30 18.22 8.05 16.74
CA ASP A 30 18.23 6.70 17.31
C ASP A 30 18.60 6.74 18.81
N LEU A 31 18.36 5.64 19.52
CA LEU A 31 18.65 5.53 20.95
C LEU A 31 20.15 5.62 21.27
N ASP A 32 21.00 5.28 20.30
CA ASP A 32 22.46 5.38 20.41
C ASP A 32 23.00 6.79 20.11
N GLY A 33 22.13 7.75 19.82
CA GLY A 33 22.47 9.13 19.50
C GLY A 33 22.72 9.41 18.02
N THR A 34 22.70 8.40 17.14
CA THR A 34 22.80 8.58 15.69
C THR A 34 21.67 9.47 15.18
N THR A 35 22.00 10.56 14.48
CA THR A 35 21.03 11.44 13.85
C THR A 35 20.96 11.24 12.35
N TYR A 36 19.74 11.33 11.82
CA TYR A 36 19.45 11.32 10.39
C TYR A 36 18.87 12.68 10.03
N GLU A 37 19.54 13.39 9.13
CA GLU A 37 19.30 14.82 8.90
C GLU A 37 19.17 15.13 7.41
N VAL A 38 18.50 16.23 7.09
CA VAL A 38 18.43 16.84 5.76
C VAL A 38 18.59 18.35 5.86
N ASP A 39 19.14 18.96 4.82
CA ASP A 39 19.11 20.41 4.68
C ASP A 39 17.79 20.85 4.05
N LEU A 40 17.23 21.96 4.55
CA LEU A 40 16.04 22.61 4.00
C LEU A 40 16.43 23.86 3.17
N PRO A 41 15.71 24.15 2.07
CA PRO A 41 14.56 23.40 1.55
C PRO A 41 14.95 22.04 0.95
N LEU A 42 14.01 21.08 0.98
CA LEU A 42 14.20 19.79 0.31
C LEU A 42 14.37 19.98 -1.20
N THR A 43 15.23 19.18 -1.83
CA THR A 43 15.53 19.27 -3.25
C THR A 43 14.88 18.15 -4.05
N SER A 44 14.53 18.47 -5.30
CA SER A 44 14.22 17.52 -6.37
C SER A 44 15.13 17.81 -7.56
N HIS A 45 15.70 16.78 -8.16
CA HIS A 45 16.55 16.88 -9.36
C HIS A 45 15.93 16.19 -10.58
N VAL A 46 14.65 15.85 -10.50
CA VAL A 46 13.91 15.15 -11.54
C VAL A 46 12.60 15.82 -11.86
N ASP A 47 12.19 15.74 -13.13
CA ASP A 47 10.84 16.05 -13.58
C ASP A 47 9.98 14.79 -13.48
N VAL A 48 9.11 14.74 -12.47
CA VAL A 48 8.26 13.58 -12.22
C VAL A 48 7.22 13.37 -13.34
N ALA A 49 6.83 14.43 -14.06
CA ALA A 49 5.90 14.30 -15.17
C ALA A 49 6.53 13.55 -16.35
N GLU A 50 7.79 13.87 -16.67
CA GLU A 50 8.57 13.15 -17.69
C GLU A 50 8.75 11.68 -17.31
N LEU A 51 9.14 11.39 -16.05
CA LEU A 51 9.30 10.00 -15.59
C LEU A 51 7.99 9.21 -15.63
N ARG A 52 6.86 9.84 -15.32
CA ARG A 52 5.51 9.23 -15.44
C ARG A 52 5.22 8.84 -16.89
N GLU A 53 5.51 9.73 -17.84
CA GLU A 53 5.30 9.49 -19.27
C GLU A 53 6.20 8.40 -19.81
N GLU A 54 7.49 8.39 -19.46
CA GLU A 54 8.43 7.33 -19.84
C GLU A 54 8.01 5.95 -19.32
N LEU A 55 7.43 5.90 -18.12
CA LEU A 55 6.89 4.66 -17.56
C LEU A 55 5.60 4.23 -18.25
N GLY A 56 4.92 5.12 -18.99
CA GLY A 56 3.60 4.87 -19.59
C GLY A 56 2.47 4.90 -18.56
N LEU A 57 2.63 5.66 -17.47
CA LEU A 57 1.63 5.77 -16.42
C LEU A 57 0.52 6.79 -16.76
N PRO A 58 -0.75 6.55 -16.36
CA PRO A 58 -1.87 7.43 -16.68
C PRO A 58 -1.71 8.89 -16.25
N SER A 59 -2.29 9.82 -17.02
CA SER A 59 -2.18 11.28 -16.78
C SER A 59 -3.06 11.82 -15.67
N TYR A 60 -4.04 11.06 -15.20
CA TYR A 60 -4.87 11.45 -14.06
C TYR A 60 -4.18 11.28 -12.71
N ILE A 61 -3.00 10.66 -12.65
CA ILE A 61 -2.27 10.48 -11.38
C ILE A 61 -1.89 11.86 -10.85
N ASP A 62 -2.32 12.16 -9.62
CA ASP A 62 -2.04 13.46 -9.00
C ASP A 62 -0.56 13.60 -8.64
N LEU A 63 0.17 14.36 -9.44
CA LEU A 63 1.58 14.70 -9.19
C LEU A 63 1.74 15.79 -8.12
N GLY A 64 0.68 16.50 -7.72
CA GLY A 64 0.67 17.34 -6.52
C GLY A 64 0.79 16.51 -5.24
N TYR A 65 0.43 15.23 -5.30
CA TYR A 65 0.46 14.32 -4.17
C TYR A 65 1.80 13.60 -4.00
N PHE A 66 2.54 13.96 -2.93
CA PHE A 66 3.92 13.51 -2.71
C PHE A 66 4.12 11.98 -2.71
N PRO A 67 3.27 11.17 -2.04
CA PRO A 67 3.42 9.72 -2.09
C PRO A 67 3.44 9.14 -3.51
N MET A 68 2.61 9.68 -4.41
CA MET A 68 2.59 9.24 -5.81
C MET A 68 3.83 9.70 -6.57
N ARG A 69 4.32 10.94 -6.33
CA ARG A 69 5.60 11.37 -6.90
C ARG A 69 6.75 10.46 -6.48
N SER A 70 6.86 10.16 -5.18
CA SER A 70 7.89 9.29 -4.64
C SER A 70 7.83 7.88 -5.23
N ALA A 71 6.62 7.33 -5.38
CA ALA A 71 6.41 6.05 -6.03
C ALA A 71 6.88 6.03 -7.49
N ILE A 72 6.54 7.04 -8.28
CA ILE A 72 6.93 7.15 -9.70
C ILE A 72 8.45 7.18 -9.86
N VAL A 73 9.14 8.03 -9.08
CA VAL A 73 10.61 8.12 -9.13
C VAL A 73 11.25 6.79 -8.72
N THR A 74 10.70 6.15 -7.70
CA THR A 74 11.18 4.84 -7.22
C THR A 74 11.03 3.76 -8.28
N ILE A 75 9.87 3.68 -8.94
CA ILE A 75 9.63 2.73 -10.04
C ILE A 75 10.59 2.99 -11.19
N TRP A 76 10.73 4.25 -11.61
CA TRP A 76 11.62 4.62 -12.70
C TRP A 76 13.07 4.22 -12.40
N ALA A 77 13.54 4.50 -11.19
CA ALA A 77 14.87 4.11 -10.75
C ALA A 77 15.05 2.59 -10.74
N ALA A 78 14.02 1.83 -10.33
CA ALA A 78 14.03 0.37 -10.32
C ALA A 78 14.15 -0.22 -11.74
N VAL A 79 13.39 0.33 -12.69
CA VAL A 79 13.44 -0.06 -14.11
C VAL A 79 14.81 0.26 -14.71
N ASN A 80 15.40 1.40 -14.34
CA ASN A 80 16.70 1.85 -14.83
C ASN A 80 17.90 1.35 -14.01
N ALA A 81 17.70 0.48 -13.01
CA ALA A 81 18.75 -0.01 -12.12
C ALA A 81 20.03 -0.52 -12.82
N PRO A 82 19.99 -1.15 -14.01
CA PRO A 82 21.20 -1.52 -14.76
C PRO A 82 22.08 -0.34 -15.18
N ARG A 83 21.50 0.83 -15.40
CA ARG A 83 22.15 2.00 -16.01
C ARG A 83 22.29 3.20 -15.08
N LEU A 84 21.78 3.12 -13.84
CA LEU A 84 21.88 4.23 -12.88
C LEU A 84 23.30 4.70 -12.60
N HIS A 85 24.29 3.80 -12.70
CA HIS A 85 25.71 4.16 -12.54
C HIS A 85 26.27 5.01 -13.68
N GLU A 86 25.68 4.92 -14.88
CA GLU A 86 26.00 5.77 -16.03
C GLU A 86 25.31 7.13 -15.89
N LEU A 87 24.04 7.12 -15.47
CA LEU A 87 23.18 8.30 -15.39
C LEU A 87 23.52 9.18 -14.17
N TYR A 88 23.87 8.55 -13.04
CA TYR A 88 24.13 9.20 -11.77
C TYR A 88 25.40 8.62 -11.10
N PRO A 89 26.59 8.79 -11.72
CA PRO A 89 27.83 8.18 -11.24
C PRO A 89 28.24 8.62 -9.83
N ASN A 90 27.82 9.83 -9.41
CA ASN A 90 28.07 10.35 -8.06
C ASN A 90 27.21 9.66 -6.98
N ALA A 91 26.04 9.12 -7.35
CA ALA A 91 25.16 8.39 -6.45
C ALA A 91 25.43 6.88 -6.50
N PHE A 92 25.70 6.35 -7.69
CA PHE A 92 25.89 4.92 -7.95
C PHE A 92 27.24 4.67 -8.62
N SER A 93 28.27 4.32 -7.83
CA SER A 93 29.61 4.01 -8.36
C SER A 93 29.70 2.63 -9.02
N LYS A 94 28.67 1.80 -8.88
CA LYS A 94 28.58 0.43 -9.42
C LYS A 94 27.16 0.15 -9.89
N VAL A 95 27.02 -0.81 -10.80
CA VAL A 95 25.73 -1.36 -11.23
C VAL A 95 24.94 -1.83 -10.01
N VAL A 96 23.70 -1.33 -9.86
CA VAL A 96 22.80 -1.69 -8.75
C VAL A 96 22.25 -3.09 -8.94
N SER A 97 21.72 -3.39 -10.13
CA SER A 97 21.21 -4.70 -10.52
C SER A 97 21.49 -4.92 -12.02
N LYS A 98 21.89 -6.12 -12.42
CA LYS A 98 22.20 -6.43 -13.83
C LYS A 98 20.97 -6.32 -14.76
N ASN A 99 19.77 -6.53 -14.20
CA ASN A 99 18.50 -6.43 -14.91
C ASN A 99 17.62 -5.37 -14.25
N PRO A 100 16.60 -4.82 -14.96
CA PRO A 100 15.55 -4.03 -14.34
C PRO A 100 14.99 -4.75 -13.10
N ILE A 101 14.72 -4.00 -12.04
CA ILE A 101 14.07 -4.51 -10.84
C ILE A 101 12.57 -4.29 -11.01
N PRO A 102 11.73 -5.34 -11.14
CA PRO A 102 10.29 -5.18 -11.24
C PRO A 102 9.71 -4.89 -9.85
N ALA A 103 9.88 -3.65 -9.40
CA ALA A 103 9.26 -3.12 -8.20
C ALA A 103 7.78 -2.87 -8.48
N LEU A 104 6.93 -3.67 -7.84
CA LEU A 104 5.49 -3.59 -7.98
C LEU A 104 4.90 -2.87 -6.78
N LEU A 105 3.98 -1.95 -7.03
CA LEU A 105 3.13 -1.38 -6.00
C LEU A 105 1.99 -2.34 -5.67
N PHE A 106 1.60 -2.33 -4.41
CA PHE A 106 0.28 -2.78 -3.97
C PHE A 106 -0.31 -1.75 -3.00
N GLY A 107 -1.42 -2.05 -2.36
CA GLY A 107 -2.05 -1.11 -1.43
C GLY A 107 -2.66 0.11 -2.15
N GLY A 108 -2.72 1.25 -1.45
CA GLY A 108 -3.44 2.44 -1.94
C GLY A 108 -2.77 3.13 -3.14
N ALA A 109 -1.44 3.09 -3.23
CA ALA A 109 -0.71 3.67 -4.35
C ALA A 109 -1.02 2.93 -5.67
N ALA A 110 -1.12 1.60 -5.62
CA ALA A 110 -1.51 0.80 -6.78
C ALA A 110 -2.95 1.12 -7.24
N VAL A 111 -3.87 1.35 -6.31
CA VAL A 111 -5.24 1.78 -6.64
C VAL A 111 -5.22 3.15 -7.32
N LYS A 112 -4.43 4.12 -6.83
CA LYS A 112 -4.30 5.42 -7.48
C LYS A 112 -3.67 5.34 -8.88
N ILE A 113 -2.87 4.32 -9.19
CA ILE A 113 -2.38 4.11 -10.57
C ILE A 113 -3.52 3.66 -11.48
N HIS A 114 -4.34 2.71 -11.05
CA HIS A 114 -5.37 2.10 -11.89
C HIS A 114 -6.68 2.90 -11.95
N CYS A 115 -7.04 3.59 -10.87
CA CYS A 115 -8.38 4.16 -10.70
C CYS A 115 -8.35 5.69 -10.70
N GLN A 116 -8.92 6.31 -11.73
CA GLN A 116 -9.18 7.74 -11.78
C GLN A 116 -10.10 8.19 -10.63
N SER A 117 -11.09 7.38 -10.25
CA SER A 117 -12.01 7.70 -9.14
C SER A 117 -11.34 7.76 -7.76
N ALA A 118 -10.12 7.23 -7.63
CA ALA A 118 -9.31 7.30 -6.40
C ALA A 118 -8.30 8.47 -6.38
N ASN A 119 -8.19 9.25 -7.47
CA ASN A 119 -7.31 10.41 -7.58
C ASN A 119 -8.02 11.72 -7.25
N ALA A 120 -7.28 12.84 -7.30
CA ALA A 120 -7.79 14.17 -7.00
C ALA A 120 -9.09 14.48 -7.76
N GLY A 121 -10.15 14.82 -7.02
CA GLY A 121 -11.47 15.13 -7.58
C GLY A 121 -12.35 13.90 -7.87
N GLY A 122 -11.90 12.69 -7.56
CA GLY A 122 -12.68 11.45 -7.67
C GLY A 122 -13.57 11.20 -6.44
N SER A 123 -14.68 10.46 -6.63
CA SER A 123 -15.64 10.13 -5.56
C SER A 123 -15.07 9.28 -4.44
N LEU A 124 -13.97 8.57 -4.70
CA LEU A 124 -13.29 7.67 -3.77
C LEU A 124 -11.87 8.15 -3.43
N GLU A 125 -11.60 9.43 -3.66
CA GLU A 125 -10.34 10.05 -3.26
C GLU A 125 -10.12 9.89 -1.75
N ARG A 126 -8.93 9.43 -1.40
CA ARG A 126 -8.44 9.42 -0.01
C ARG A 126 -6.93 9.61 0.04
N PRO A 127 -6.40 10.08 1.18
CA PRO A 127 -4.97 10.03 1.44
C PRO A 127 -4.51 8.57 1.66
N ILE A 128 -3.30 8.26 1.19
CA ILE A 128 -2.51 7.08 1.56
C ILE A 128 -1.43 7.51 2.57
N LYS A 129 -1.14 6.64 3.55
CA LYS A 129 -0.13 6.93 4.57
C LYS A 129 1.29 6.69 4.03
N ASP A 130 1.43 5.69 3.18
CA ASP A 130 2.67 5.15 2.67
C ASP A 130 2.46 4.47 1.29
N THR A 131 3.58 4.09 0.68
CA THR A 131 3.62 3.35 -0.60
C THR A 131 4.16 1.96 -0.31
N ASP A 132 3.45 0.92 -0.75
CA ASP A 132 3.84 -0.45 -0.47
C ASP A 132 4.50 -1.09 -1.70
N PHE A 133 5.74 -1.54 -1.55
CA PHE A 133 6.49 -2.18 -2.64
C PHE A 133 6.68 -3.69 -2.41
N ILE A 134 6.64 -4.43 -3.52
CA ILE A 134 7.04 -5.83 -3.58
C ILE A 134 7.95 -6.10 -4.77
N VAL A 135 9.03 -6.83 -4.54
CA VAL A 135 10.05 -7.16 -5.54
C VAL A 135 10.35 -8.67 -5.55
N PRO A 136 11.00 -9.21 -6.60
CA PRO A 136 11.50 -10.58 -6.54
C PRO A 136 12.50 -10.73 -5.40
N LYS A 137 12.39 -11.79 -4.59
CA LYS A 137 13.31 -12.03 -3.44
C LYS A 137 14.78 -11.95 -3.82
N LYS A 138 15.15 -12.45 -5.01
CA LYS A 138 16.51 -12.40 -5.56
C LYS A 138 17.06 -10.99 -5.80
N GLN A 139 16.19 -9.99 -5.94
CA GLN A 139 16.53 -8.57 -6.16
C GLN A 139 16.19 -7.69 -4.95
N GLY A 140 15.70 -8.28 -3.85
CA GLY A 140 15.28 -7.54 -2.65
C GLY A 140 16.38 -6.68 -2.05
N VAL A 141 17.60 -7.23 -1.94
CA VAL A 141 18.76 -6.48 -1.41
C VAL A 141 19.22 -5.36 -2.35
N ASP A 142 19.10 -5.56 -3.66
CA ASP A 142 19.48 -4.56 -4.66
C ASP A 142 18.50 -3.39 -4.62
N PHE A 143 17.20 -3.68 -4.52
CA PHE A 143 16.17 -2.65 -4.36
C PHE A 143 16.29 -1.91 -3.02
N TYR A 144 16.57 -2.61 -1.93
CA TYR A 144 16.86 -1.99 -0.65
C TYR A 144 18.05 -1.00 -0.73
N ARG A 145 19.14 -1.39 -1.40
CA ARG A 145 20.31 -0.51 -1.61
C ARG A 145 20.01 0.66 -2.54
N LEU A 146 19.18 0.44 -3.57
CA LEU A 146 18.69 1.48 -4.46
C LEU A 146 18.03 2.60 -3.65
N LEU A 147 17.06 2.24 -2.80
CA LEU A 147 16.32 3.18 -1.96
C LEU A 147 17.25 4.05 -1.11
N LEU A 148 18.28 3.45 -0.50
CA LEU A 148 19.26 4.17 0.33
C LEU A 148 20.15 5.18 -0.42
N GLN A 149 20.13 5.21 -1.76
CA GLN A 149 20.89 6.17 -2.56
C GLN A 149 19.99 7.13 -3.36
N MET A 150 18.67 7.01 -3.23
CA MET A 150 17.71 7.82 -3.99
C MET A 150 17.92 9.33 -3.78
N ASP A 151 18.25 9.75 -2.55
CA ASP A 151 18.47 11.17 -2.24
C ASP A 151 19.64 11.78 -3.00
N LYS A 152 20.73 11.02 -3.17
CA LYS A 152 21.92 11.47 -3.88
C LYS A 152 21.71 11.63 -5.39
N ALA A 153 20.84 10.81 -5.96
CA ALA A 153 20.55 10.84 -7.40
C ALA A 153 19.42 11.82 -7.75
N PHE A 154 18.36 11.83 -6.95
CA PHE A 154 17.09 12.45 -7.32
C PHE A 154 16.70 13.62 -6.42
N GLY A 155 17.46 13.90 -5.35
CA GLY A 155 17.25 15.02 -4.43
C GLY A 155 16.75 14.59 -3.05
N THR A 156 16.94 15.46 -2.06
CA THR A 156 16.77 15.12 -0.64
C THR A 156 15.33 14.78 -0.25
N GLN A 157 14.33 15.13 -1.06
CA GLN A 157 12.95 14.71 -0.83
C GLN A 157 12.75 13.20 -0.92
N TYR A 158 13.63 12.47 -1.62
CA TYR A 158 13.55 11.01 -1.79
C TYR A 158 14.42 10.25 -0.78
N LYS A 159 14.76 10.88 0.36
CA LYS A 159 15.65 10.28 1.34
C LYS A 159 15.05 9.08 2.05
N SER A 160 15.84 8.01 2.05
CA SER A 160 15.63 6.79 2.79
C SER A 160 16.88 6.44 3.60
N PHE A 161 16.69 5.88 4.79
CA PHE A 161 17.78 5.48 5.68
C PHE A 161 17.37 4.28 6.54
N ALA A 162 18.34 3.57 7.11
CA ALA A 162 18.10 2.39 7.93
C ALA A 162 18.58 2.61 9.36
N THR A 163 17.61 2.70 10.27
CA THR A 163 17.81 2.80 11.73
C THR A 163 18.41 1.50 12.29
N ALA A 164 18.84 1.51 13.55
CA ALA A 164 19.29 0.30 14.23
C ALA A 164 18.19 -0.79 14.27
N ASN A 165 16.94 -0.38 14.48
CA ASN A 165 15.80 -1.28 14.48
C ASN A 165 15.51 -1.86 13.08
N ASP A 166 15.60 -1.05 12.03
CA ASP A 166 15.44 -1.52 10.65
C ASP A 166 16.49 -2.59 10.31
N ARG A 167 17.76 -2.35 10.68
CA ARG A 167 18.84 -3.31 10.42
C ARG A 167 18.63 -4.63 11.15
N ARG A 168 18.20 -4.59 12.42
CA ARG A 168 17.87 -5.80 13.19
C ARG A 168 16.71 -6.57 12.56
N PHE A 169 15.65 -5.87 12.18
CA PHE A 169 14.50 -6.48 11.50
C PHE A 169 14.93 -7.16 10.19
N ASN A 170 15.71 -6.46 9.35
CA ASN A 170 16.18 -6.97 8.06
C ASN A 170 17.04 -8.23 8.21
N ALA A 171 17.90 -8.28 9.23
CA ALA A 171 18.73 -9.44 9.52
C ALA A 171 17.89 -10.68 9.90
N TRP A 172 16.82 -10.49 10.68
CA TRP A 172 15.94 -11.58 11.12
C TRP A 172 14.99 -12.11 10.03
N ARG A 173 14.70 -11.31 9.01
CA ARG A 173 13.74 -11.69 7.95
C ARG A 173 14.37 -12.45 6.78
N HIS A 174 15.67 -12.71 6.79
CA HIS A 174 16.37 -13.54 5.79
C HIS A 174 16.01 -13.20 4.32
N GLY A 175 15.84 -11.91 4.04
CA GLY A 175 15.51 -11.39 2.72
C GLY A 175 14.07 -11.60 2.25
N GLU A 176 13.15 -12.05 3.12
CA GLU A 176 11.71 -12.16 2.80
C GLU A 176 10.98 -10.82 2.91
N ARG A 177 11.51 -9.93 3.74
CA ARG A 177 11.00 -8.57 3.93
C ARG A 177 12.14 -7.67 4.39
N TYR A 178 12.12 -6.44 3.94
CA TYR A 178 13.02 -5.39 4.42
C TYR A 178 12.21 -4.22 4.98
N ARG A 179 12.83 -3.46 5.85
CA ARG A 179 12.38 -2.19 6.40
C ARG A 179 13.47 -1.14 6.21
N LEU A 180 13.01 0.07 5.96
CA LEU A 180 13.80 1.29 6.01
C LEU A 180 12.86 2.45 6.37
N THR A 181 13.41 3.51 6.91
CA THR A 181 12.68 4.75 7.18
C THR A 181 12.84 5.69 5.99
N THR A 182 11.75 6.31 5.53
CA THR A 182 11.75 7.22 4.37
C THR A 182 10.91 8.46 4.67
N ILE A 183 11.20 9.55 3.96
CA ILE A 183 10.26 10.67 3.86
C ILE A 183 9.02 10.19 3.10
N CYS A 184 7.84 10.32 3.71
CA CYS A 184 6.56 9.88 3.16
C CYS A 184 5.61 11.04 2.85
N ASN A 185 5.87 12.23 3.37
CA ASN A 185 5.11 13.43 3.08
C ASN A 185 5.95 14.69 3.32
N ILE A 186 5.51 15.80 2.73
CA ILE A 186 6.08 17.14 2.92
C ILE A 186 4.91 18.04 3.31
N THR A 187 5.03 18.77 4.42
CA THR A 187 3.97 19.68 4.88
C THR A 187 3.88 20.93 3.99
N ALA A 188 2.83 21.73 4.18
CA ALA A 188 2.67 23.00 3.46
C ALA A 188 3.84 23.98 3.73
N GLU A 189 4.47 23.86 4.90
CA GLU A 189 5.64 24.65 5.30
C GLU A 189 6.96 24.09 4.75
N GLY A 190 6.92 23.02 3.96
CA GLY A 190 8.09 22.37 3.38
C GLY A 190 8.82 21.40 4.32
N LEU A 191 8.21 21.01 5.46
CA LEU A 191 8.84 20.13 6.43
C LEU A 191 8.61 18.65 6.09
N PRO A 192 9.63 17.78 6.17
CA PRO A 192 9.47 16.35 5.92
C PRO A 192 8.74 15.64 7.05
N LYS A 193 7.89 14.68 6.70
CA LYS A 193 7.37 13.64 7.60
C LYS A 193 7.94 12.30 7.17
N ILE A 194 8.34 11.50 8.16
CA ILE A 194 8.91 10.17 7.93
C ILE A 194 7.93 9.05 8.30
N THR A 195 8.11 7.90 7.67
CA THR A 195 7.46 6.64 8.03
C THR A 195 8.42 5.48 7.84
N VAL A 196 8.07 4.32 8.39
CA VAL A 196 8.71 3.05 8.04
C VAL A 196 8.09 2.53 6.74
N LEU A 197 8.93 2.27 5.75
CA LEU A 197 8.58 1.60 4.51
C LEU A 197 8.83 0.09 4.65
N ASP A 198 7.78 -0.70 4.47
CA ASP A 198 7.88 -2.15 4.39
C ASP A 198 8.05 -2.60 2.93
N LEU A 199 9.17 -3.27 2.64
CA LEU A 199 9.48 -3.87 1.34
C LEU A 199 9.23 -5.38 1.41
N PHE A 200 8.24 -5.85 0.68
CA PHE A 200 7.92 -7.27 0.58
C PHE A 200 8.72 -7.95 -0.53
N CYS A 201 8.90 -9.27 -0.41
CA CYS A 201 9.54 -10.08 -1.44
C CYS A 201 8.67 -11.29 -1.78
N ASP A 202 8.33 -11.45 -3.07
CA ASP A 202 7.53 -12.53 -3.67
C ASP A 202 6.07 -12.70 -3.18
N VAL A 203 5.80 -12.50 -1.88
CA VAL A 203 4.52 -12.78 -1.23
C VAL A 203 4.10 -11.60 -0.34
N ILE A 204 2.84 -11.20 -0.43
CA ILE A 204 2.19 -10.31 0.55
C ILE A 204 1.77 -11.19 1.73
N ASP A 205 2.53 -11.14 2.82
CA ASP A 205 2.29 -11.93 4.04
C ASP A 205 1.69 -11.06 5.14
N LEU A 206 0.34 -11.05 5.19
CA LEU A 206 -0.47 -10.31 6.16
C LEU A 206 -1.40 -11.31 6.89
N ARG A 207 -2.71 -11.03 6.94
CA ARG A 207 -3.70 -11.94 7.52
C ARG A 207 -3.75 -13.27 6.76
N HIS A 208 -3.51 -13.21 5.46
CA HIS A 208 -3.28 -14.33 4.59
C HIS A 208 -2.01 -14.10 3.76
N ARG A 209 -1.56 -15.16 3.07
CA ARG A 209 -0.43 -15.10 2.16
C ARG A 209 -0.95 -15.00 0.73
N VAL A 210 -0.54 -13.96 0.00
CA VAL A 210 -0.88 -13.77 -1.41
C VAL A 210 0.41 -13.80 -2.23
N ASP A 211 0.59 -14.85 -3.01
CA ASP A 211 1.74 -15.02 -3.91
C ASP A 211 1.56 -14.18 -5.17
N VAL A 212 2.49 -13.27 -5.43
CA VAL A 212 2.42 -12.35 -6.57
C VAL A 212 3.55 -12.59 -7.58
N ARG A 213 4.27 -13.71 -7.49
CA ARG A 213 5.42 -13.99 -8.37
C ARG A 213 5.05 -13.99 -9.86
N GLU A 214 3.82 -14.37 -10.19
CA GLU A 214 3.29 -14.34 -11.55
C GLU A 214 3.13 -12.91 -12.12
N ALA A 215 3.10 -11.88 -11.26
CA ALA A 215 3.00 -10.48 -11.69
C ALA A 215 4.33 -9.89 -12.16
N PHE A 216 5.47 -10.36 -11.64
CA PHE A 216 6.78 -9.76 -11.95
C PHE A 216 7.15 -9.81 -13.45
N PRO A 217 6.91 -10.89 -14.22
CA PRO A 217 7.21 -10.89 -15.65
C PRO A 217 6.37 -9.90 -16.45
N ARG A 218 5.19 -9.53 -15.93
CA ARG A 218 4.19 -8.67 -16.57
C ARG A 218 4.11 -7.28 -15.94
N TYR A 219 5.17 -6.86 -15.25
CA TYR A 219 5.18 -5.62 -14.46
C TYR A 219 4.76 -4.39 -15.26
N LYS A 220 5.18 -4.26 -16.54
CA LYS A 220 4.75 -3.15 -17.41
C LYS A 220 3.27 -3.22 -17.78
N GLU A 221 2.78 -4.41 -18.12
CA GLU A 221 1.37 -4.63 -18.46
C GLU A 221 0.44 -4.35 -17.28
N ASN A 222 0.92 -4.57 -16.06
CA ASN A 222 0.20 -4.27 -14.82
C ASN A 222 0.50 -2.86 -14.28
N LEU A 223 1.02 -1.95 -15.11
CA LEU A 223 1.35 -0.57 -14.70
C LEU A 223 2.22 -0.49 -13.43
N TYR A 224 3.19 -1.40 -13.31
CA TYR A 224 4.10 -1.53 -12.17
C TYR A 224 3.36 -1.81 -10.84
N THR A 225 2.24 -2.52 -10.90
CA THR A 225 1.50 -3.02 -9.73
C THR A 225 1.45 -4.54 -9.70
N VAL A 226 0.93 -5.11 -8.62
CA VAL A 226 0.64 -6.55 -8.52
C VAL A 226 -0.52 -7.02 -9.41
N GLY A 227 -1.17 -6.10 -10.13
CA GLY A 227 -2.35 -6.31 -10.97
C GLY A 227 -3.66 -6.24 -10.18
N LEU A 228 -4.75 -5.85 -10.86
CA LEU A 228 -6.07 -5.59 -10.26
C LEU A 228 -6.56 -6.72 -9.35
N GLU A 229 -6.43 -7.99 -9.77
CA GLU A 229 -6.91 -9.13 -8.98
C GLU A 229 -6.17 -9.26 -7.65
N ASN A 230 -4.84 -9.11 -7.68
CA ASN A 230 -4.03 -9.21 -6.47
C ASN A 230 -4.23 -7.98 -5.57
N ILE A 231 -4.51 -6.80 -6.13
CA ILE A 231 -4.89 -5.63 -5.34
C ILE A 231 -6.20 -5.93 -4.60
N ILE A 232 -7.26 -6.38 -5.30
CA ILE A 232 -8.54 -6.75 -4.68
C ILE A 232 -8.34 -7.81 -3.60
N ILE A 233 -7.65 -8.92 -3.92
CA ILE A 233 -7.38 -9.99 -2.95
C ILE A 233 -6.62 -9.45 -1.73
N SER A 234 -5.58 -8.62 -1.95
CA SER A 234 -4.75 -8.09 -0.86
C SER A 234 -5.51 -7.15 0.08
N LYS A 235 -6.57 -6.51 -0.40
CA LYS A 235 -7.47 -5.66 0.38
C LYS A 235 -8.55 -6.48 1.08
N ALA A 236 -9.19 -7.37 0.35
CA ALA A 236 -10.27 -8.23 0.84
C ALA A 236 -9.81 -9.38 1.74
N GLN A 237 -8.49 -9.61 1.90
CA GLN A 237 -7.95 -10.55 2.90
C GLN A 237 -7.97 -9.99 4.33
N PHE A 238 -8.34 -8.73 4.54
CA PHE A 238 -8.38 -8.14 5.88
C PHE A 238 -9.47 -8.84 6.72
N ILE A 239 -9.07 -9.39 7.87
CA ILE A 239 -9.95 -10.07 8.80
C ILE A 239 -9.33 -10.14 10.20
N PHE A 240 -10.14 -9.95 11.23
CA PHE A 240 -9.82 -10.28 12.61
C PHE A 240 -11.11 -10.54 13.41
N ASP A 241 -10.99 -10.94 14.67
CA ASP A 241 -12.13 -11.12 15.56
C ASP A 241 -12.04 -10.24 16.82
N MET A 242 -13.19 -10.03 17.44
CA MET A 242 -13.35 -9.27 18.67
C MET A 242 -14.41 -9.90 19.58
N PRO A 243 -14.37 -9.67 20.90
CA PRO A 243 -15.48 -9.98 21.79
C PRO A 243 -16.78 -9.36 21.29
N LYS A 244 -17.89 -10.09 21.38
CA LYS A 244 -19.20 -9.63 20.90
C LYS A 244 -19.72 -8.40 21.67
N GLU A 245 -19.25 -8.21 22.89
CA GLU A 245 -19.55 -7.05 23.74
C GLU A 245 -19.05 -5.74 23.12
N CYS A 246 -18.02 -5.78 22.26
CA CYS A 246 -17.51 -4.60 21.53
C CYS A 246 -18.43 -4.14 20.38
N LEU A 247 -19.55 -4.82 20.12
CA LEU A 247 -20.45 -4.46 19.02
C LEU A 247 -21.09 -3.07 19.22
N GLU A 248 -21.42 -2.70 20.46
CA GLU A 248 -21.99 -1.38 20.75
C GLU A 248 -20.96 -0.27 20.58
N GLU A 249 -19.70 -0.51 20.95
CA GLU A 249 -18.58 0.40 20.69
C GLU A 249 -18.39 0.62 19.18
N LEU A 250 -18.39 -0.45 18.38
CA LEU A 250 -18.32 -0.34 16.92
C LEU A 250 -19.43 0.52 16.34
N LYS A 251 -20.67 0.40 16.83
CA LYS A 251 -21.78 1.25 16.39
C LYS A 251 -21.58 2.71 16.79
N GLN A 252 -21.08 2.98 17.99
CA GLN A 252 -20.78 4.34 18.46
C GLN A 252 -19.73 5.03 17.57
N HIS A 253 -18.72 4.28 17.13
CA HIS A 253 -17.70 4.73 16.18
C HIS A 253 -18.12 4.60 14.70
N GLY A 254 -19.38 4.20 14.42
CA GLY A 254 -19.89 4.05 13.06
C GLY A 254 -19.17 3.00 12.20
N CYS A 255 -18.51 2.03 12.83
CA CYS A 255 -17.67 0.99 12.21
C CYS A 255 -18.36 -0.39 12.14
N ASP A 256 -19.61 -0.50 12.56
CA ASP A 256 -20.39 -1.74 12.58
C ASP A 256 -20.67 -2.31 11.17
N TYR A 257 -20.58 -1.48 10.13
CA TYR A 257 -20.61 -1.92 8.74
C TYR A 257 -19.50 -2.91 8.38
N ARG A 258 -18.45 -3.02 9.20
CA ARG A 258 -17.32 -3.94 8.99
C ARG A 258 -17.60 -5.35 9.50
N VAL A 259 -18.68 -5.56 10.26
CA VAL A 259 -19.01 -6.85 10.84
C VAL A 259 -19.43 -7.82 9.73
N LEU A 260 -18.69 -8.92 9.59
CA LEU A 260 -18.94 -9.95 8.58
C LEU A 260 -19.98 -10.96 9.06
N SER A 261 -20.99 -11.21 8.23
CA SER A 261 -22.02 -12.22 8.50
C SER A 261 -21.47 -13.64 8.31
N TYR A 262 -21.09 -14.30 9.42
CA TYR A 262 -20.61 -15.69 9.39
C TYR A 262 -21.04 -16.47 10.65
N PRO A 263 -22.16 -17.22 10.59
CA PRO A 263 -22.81 -17.82 11.78
C PRO A 263 -22.09 -19.03 12.37
N TYR A 264 -21.02 -19.50 11.73
CA TYR A 264 -20.29 -20.71 12.13
C TYR A 264 -19.13 -20.43 13.09
N TYR A 265 -18.81 -19.16 13.33
CA TYR A 265 -17.73 -18.76 14.22
C TYR A 265 -18.10 -18.85 15.71
N ALA A 266 -17.10 -18.64 16.58
CA ALA A 266 -17.27 -18.59 18.02
C ALA A 266 -18.41 -17.64 18.43
N ARG A 267 -19.33 -18.13 19.29
CA ARG A 267 -20.60 -17.45 19.62
C ARG A 267 -20.41 -16.15 20.41
N ASP A 268 -19.31 -16.04 21.15
CA ASP A 268 -18.88 -14.90 21.96
C ASP A 268 -18.03 -13.90 21.16
N LYS A 269 -17.86 -14.11 19.85
CA LYS A 269 -17.05 -13.27 18.98
C LYS A 269 -17.84 -12.70 17.81
N ILE A 270 -17.35 -11.59 17.30
CA ILE A 270 -17.72 -11.03 16.00
C ILE A 270 -16.48 -11.01 15.11
N ILE A 271 -16.69 -11.16 13.80
CA ILE A 271 -15.62 -11.08 12.81
C ILE A 271 -15.70 -9.72 12.14
N ILE A 272 -14.55 -9.05 12.03
CA ILE A 272 -14.41 -7.72 11.45
C ILE A 272 -13.63 -7.83 10.15
N GLY A 273 -14.17 -7.23 9.10
CA GLY A 273 -13.59 -7.17 7.76
C GLY A 273 -12.88 -5.84 7.46
N MET A 274 -12.83 -5.53 6.17
CA MET A 274 -12.13 -4.37 5.60
C MET A 274 -12.37 -3.06 6.36
N GLU A 275 -11.32 -2.23 6.46
CA GLU A 275 -11.42 -0.85 6.92
C GLU A 275 -12.03 0.04 5.82
N GLU A 276 -12.50 1.24 6.18
CA GLU A 276 -13.03 2.21 5.21
C GLU A 276 -12.10 2.42 4.01
N LYS A 277 -10.79 2.57 4.27
CA LYS A 277 -9.80 2.77 3.22
C LYS A 277 -9.74 1.61 2.23
N ASP A 278 -9.91 0.38 2.71
CA ASP A 278 -9.83 -0.82 1.88
C ASP A 278 -11.15 -1.06 1.14
N ILE A 279 -12.28 -0.68 1.73
CA ILE A 279 -13.57 -0.61 1.04
C ILE A 279 -13.51 0.39 -0.12
N LYS A 280 -13.08 1.63 0.13
CA LYS A 280 -12.96 2.67 -0.90
C LYS A 280 -12.04 2.22 -2.04
N ASP A 281 -10.91 1.61 -1.70
CA ASP A 281 -9.95 1.07 -2.68
C ASP A 281 -10.60 0.00 -3.57
N VAL A 282 -11.30 -0.96 -2.98
CA VAL A 282 -11.98 -2.03 -3.72
C VAL A 282 -13.13 -1.48 -4.56
N CYS A 283 -13.92 -0.53 -4.02
CA CYS A 283 -14.97 0.16 -4.76
C CYS A 283 -14.41 0.93 -5.97
N ALA A 284 -13.25 1.59 -5.83
CA ALA A 284 -12.65 2.35 -6.94
C ALA A 284 -12.26 1.41 -8.09
N ILE A 285 -11.70 0.24 -7.76
CA ILE A 285 -11.39 -0.79 -8.76
C ILE A 285 -12.66 -1.26 -9.48
N PHE A 286 -13.71 -1.60 -8.73
CA PHE A 286 -14.97 -2.03 -9.34
C PHE A 286 -15.72 -0.91 -10.06
N LEU A 287 -15.47 0.36 -9.74
CA LEU A 287 -16.09 1.49 -10.42
C LEU A 287 -15.42 1.75 -11.77
N ASP A 288 -14.09 1.71 -11.80
CA ASP A 288 -13.32 2.12 -12.97
C ASP A 288 -13.06 0.95 -13.94
N HIS A 289 -13.10 -0.30 -13.45
CA HIS A 289 -12.80 -1.48 -14.26
C HIS A 289 -13.98 -2.47 -14.32
N GLU A 290 -14.27 -2.95 -15.52
CA GLU A 290 -15.27 -3.99 -15.73
C GLU A 290 -14.71 -5.40 -15.47
N ILE A 291 -15.60 -6.36 -15.21
CA ILE A 291 -15.25 -7.77 -15.19
C ILE A 291 -14.99 -8.23 -16.62
N GLY A 292 -13.82 -8.82 -16.88
CA GLY A 292 -13.47 -9.27 -18.23
C GLY A 292 -12.04 -9.77 -18.34
N THR A 293 -11.61 -10.02 -19.57
CA THR A 293 -10.23 -10.41 -19.87
C THR A 293 -9.53 -9.30 -20.64
N GLY A 294 -8.24 -9.12 -20.40
CA GLY A 294 -7.41 -8.11 -21.07
C GLY A 294 -6.85 -7.06 -20.11
N PRO A 295 -6.09 -6.09 -20.65
CA PRO A 295 -5.53 -4.98 -19.86
C PRO A 295 -6.64 -4.18 -19.17
N GLU A 296 -6.36 -3.74 -17.94
CA GLU A 296 -7.27 -2.88 -17.16
C GLU A 296 -8.71 -3.43 -17.01
N LYS A 297 -8.87 -4.76 -16.99
CA LYS A 297 -10.10 -5.47 -16.63
C LYS A 297 -9.86 -6.44 -15.48
N ILE A 298 -10.90 -6.72 -14.71
CA ILE A 298 -10.83 -7.65 -13.58
C ILE A 298 -11.06 -9.07 -14.11
N ASP A 299 -10.01 -9.89 -14.17
CA ASP A 299 -10.11 -11.29 -14.61
C ASP A 299 -10.59 -12.19 -13.47
N ALA A 300 -11.90 -12.44 -13.47
CA ALA A 300 -12.55 -13.31 -12.49
C ALA A 300 -12.00 -14.74 -12.47
N GLN A 301 -11.54 -15.28 -13.61
CA GLN A 301 -10.97 -16.63 -13.68
C GLN A 301 -9.55 -16.68 -13.09
N LYS A 302 -8.75 -15.64 -13.33
CA LYS A 302 -7.45 -15.49 -12.68
C LYS A 302 -7.60 -15.39 -11.16
N MET A 303 -8.55 -14.57 -10.69
CA MET A 303 -8.84 -14.45 -9.27
C MET A 303 -9.33 -15.78 -8.66
N ARG A 304 -10.23 -16.50 -9.35
CA ARG A 304 -10.68 -17.84 -8.96
C ARG A 304 -9.51 -18.81 -8.79
N LYS A 305 -8.59 -18.89 -9.75
CA LYS A 305 -7.42 -19.79 -9.70
C LYS A 305 -6.50 -19.50 -8.52
N VAL A 306 -6.36 -18.23 -8.12
CA VAL A 306 -5.60 -17.87 -6.91
C VAL A 306 -6.31 -18.37 -5.66
N LEU A 307 -7.62 -18.12 -5.54
CA LEU A 307 -8.41 -18.46 -4.36
C LEU A 307 -8.67 -19.97 -4.21
N GLU A 308 -8.73 -20.74 -5.30
CA GLU A 308 -8.88 -22.21 -5.26
C GLU A 308 -7.73 -22.91 -4.51
N LYS A 309 -6.53 -22.30 -4.50
CA LYS A 309 -5.34 -22.83 -3.82
C LYS A 309 -5.40 -22.67 -2.29
N ASP A 310 -6.22 -21.74 -1.79
CA ASP A 310 -6.35 -21.46 -0.36
C ASP A 310 -7.81 -21.17 0.03
N LYS A 311 -8.49 -22.20 0.55
CA LYS A 311 -9.88 -22.12 1.02
C LYS A 311 -10.09 -21.09 2.14
N LYS A 312 -9.06 -20.83 2.95
CA LYS A 312 -9.12 -19.86 4.06
C LYS A 312 -9.13 -18.44 3.51
N LEU A 313 -8.22 -18.13 2.60
CA LEU A 313 -8.21 -16.85 1.88
C LEU A 313 -9.48 -16.66 1.05
N ALA A 314 -9.93 -17.69 0.33
CA ALA A 314 -11.16 -17.67 -0.44
C ALA A 314 -12.37 -17.28 0.42
N LEU A 315 -12.54 -17.91 1.59
CA LEU A 315 -13.62 -17.57 2.51
C LEU A 315 -13.55 -16.11 2.95
N THR A 316 -12.38 -15.63 3.37
CA THR A 316 -12.19 -14.25 3.82
C THR A 316 -12.55 -13.25 2.73
N VAL A 317 -12.04 -13.44 1.51
CA VAL A 317 -12.32 -12.56 0.36
C VAL A 317 -13.80 -12.57 0.02
N THR A 318 -14.44 -13.76 -0.02
CA THR A 318 -15.88 -13.88 -0.28
C THR A 318 -16.71 -13.17 0.78
N LEU A 319 -16.39 -13.30 2.07
CA LEU A 319 -17.13 -12.62 3.14
C LEU A 319 -17.02 -11.10 3.02
N ASN A 320 -15.81 -10.59 2.79
CA ASN A 320 -15.59 -9.15 2.61
C ASN A 320 -16.32 -8.58 1.39
N LEU A 321 -16.31 -9.28 0.25
CA LEU A 321 -17.03 -8.87 -0.95
C LEU A 321 -18.56 -8.96 -0.78
N LYS A 322 -19.08 -9.98 -0.10
CA LYS A 322 -20.51 -10.06 0.24
C LYS A 322 -20.94 -8.92 1.15
N ASN A 323 -20.09 -8.55 2.12
CA ASN A 323 -20.37 -7.44 3.01
C ASN A 323 -20.51 -6.11 2.26
N LEU A 324 -19.78 -5.89 1.17
CA LEU A 324 -20.01 -4.72 0.31
C LEU A 324 -21.42 -4.67 -0.30
N LEU A 325 -22.00 -5.83 -0.63
CA LEU A 325 -23.38 -5.91 -1.14
C LEU A 325 -24.39 -5.68 -0.01
N GLU A 326 -24.15 -6.25 1.17
CA GLU A 326 -25.02 -6.13 2.35
C GLU A 326 -25.02 -4.71 2.94
N ARG A 327 -23.95 -3.93 2.68
CA ARG A 327 -23.73 -2.58 3.20
C ARG A 327 -23.72 -1.51 2.10
N ALA A 328 -24.50 -1.70 1.04
CA ALA A 328 -24.59 -0.74 -0.07
C ALA A 328 -25.06 0.66 0.38
N ASP A 329 -25.79 0.76 1.50
CA ASP A 329 -26.19 2.01 2.13
C ASP A 329 -25.00 2.84 2.64
N VAL A 330 -23.94 2.18 3.10
CA VAL A 330 -22.69 2.84 3.54
C VAL A 330 -21.93 3.39 2.35
N LEU A 331 -21.94 2.65 1.23
CA LEU A 331 -21.29 3.09 -0.02
C LEU A 331 -21.90 4.38 -0.56
N ALA A 332 -23.21 4.59 -0.35
CA ALA A 332 -23.92 5.81 -0.75
C ALA A 332 -23.49 7.06 0.01
N ARG A 333 -22.63 6.93 1.05
CA ARG A 333 -21.99 8.08 1.72
C ARG A 333 -20.85 8.70 0.89
N TRP A 334 -20.28 7.93 -0.03
CA TRP A 334 -19.13 8.36 -0.83
C TRP A 334 -19.44 8.45 -2.32
N MET A 335 -20.39 7.65 -2.79
CA MET A 335 -20.70 7.48 -4.21
C MET A 335 -22.15 7.83 -4.51
N SER A 336 -22.41 8.25 -5.74
CA SER A 336 -23.76 8.40 -6.28
C SER A 336 -24.48 7.05 -6.38
N LYS A 337 -25.82 7.08 -6.47
CA LYS A 337 -26.63 5.85 -6.62
C LYS A 337 -26.23 5.02 -7.84
N ASN A 338 -25.84 5.66 -8.94
CA ASN A 338 -25.41 4.98 -10.16
C ASN A 338 -24.07 4.27 -9.95
N GLU A 339 -23.09 4.94 -9.33
CA GLU A 339 -21.79 4.35 -9.00
C GLU A 339 -21.95 3.17 -8.03
N VAL A 340 -22.78 3.29 -6.99
CA VAL A 340 -23.11 2.18 -6.07
C VAL A 340 -23.71 0.99 -6.85
N SER A 341 -24.62 1.25 -7.79
CA SER A 341 -25.21 0.20 -8.63
C SER A 341 -24.15 -0.49 -9.50
N THR A 342 -23.24 0.26 -10.12
CA THR A 342 -22.13 -0.29 -10.92
C THR A 342 -21.21 -1.19 -10.09
N VAL A 343 -20.79 -0.71 -8.93
CA VAL A 343 -19.91 -1.46 -8.02
C VAL A 343 -20.59 -2.74 -7.54
N THR A 344 -21.82 -2.64 -7.05
CA THR A 344 -22.57 -3.81 -6.52
C THR A 344 -22.85 -4.84 -7.61
N GLN A 345 -23.20 -4.42 -8.84
CA GLN A 345 -23.38 -5.34 -9.97
C GLN A 345 -22.09 -6.12 -10.27
N ARG A 346 -20.95 -5.43 -10.40
CA ARG A 346 -19.67 -6.06 -10.74
C ARG A 346 -19.15 -6.96 -9.61
N VAL A 347 -19.32 -6.57 -8.35
CA VAL A 347 -19.04 -7.42 -7.19
C VAL A 347 -19.89 -8.70 -7.23
N GLN A 348 -21.19 -8.58 -7.54
CA GLN A 348 -22.08 -9.72 -7.66
C GLN A 348 -21.70 -10.64 -8.82
N GLU A 349 -21.29 -10.10 -9.97
CA GLU A 349 -20.78 -10.86 -11.11
C GLU A 349 -19.51 -11.64 -10.76
N LEU A 350 -18.56 -11.01 -10.07
CA LEU A 350 -17.34 -11.67 -9.60
C LEU A 350 -17.65 -12.80 -8.62
N LEU A 351 -18.52 -12.55 -7.64
CA LEU A 351 -18.91 -13.54 -6.62
C LEU A 351 -19.52 -14.82 -7.21
N LYS A 352 -20.17 -14.75 -8.38
CA LYS A 352 -20.70 -15.93 -9.09
C LYS A 352 -19.60 -16.86 -9.62
N VAL A 353 -18.39 -16.33 -9.84
CA VAL A 353 -17.25 -17.06 -10.43
C VAL A 353 -16.31 -17.61 -9.35
N LEU A 354 -16.20 -16.93 -8.21
CA LEU A 354 -15.30 -17.30 -7.13
C LEU A 354 -15.61 -18.70 -6.56
N PRO A 355 -14.61 -19.41 -6.02
CA PRO A 355 -14.80 -20.76 -5.51
C PRO A 355 -15.76 -20.78 -4.31
N VAL A 356 -16.66 -21.76 -4.29
CA VAL A 356 -17.53 -22.02 -3.14
C VAL A 356 -16.72 -22.69 -2.04
N VAL A 357 -16.85 -22.19 -0.82
CA VAL A 357 -16.15 -22.74 0.36
C VAL A 357 -17.16 -23.40 1.29
N ASP A 358 -17.27 -24.72 1.21
CA ASP A 358 -18.21 -25.51 2.04
C ASP A 358 -17.71 -25.73 3.47
N LYS A 359 -16.39 -25.64 3.67
CA LYS A 359 -15.79 -25.83 4.99
C LYS A 359 -16.20 -24.70 5.93
N LYS A 360 -16.60 -25.07 7.13
CA LYS A 360 -16.98 -24.17 8.21
C LYS A 360 -15.83 -24.08 9.20
N TRP A 361 -15.51 -22.87 9.65
CA TRP A 361 -14.49 -22.64 10.68
C TRP A 361 -15.11 -21.97 11.90
N ASP A 362 -14.82 -22.54 13.07
CA ASP A 362 -15.25 -22.08 14.39
C ASP A 362 -14.12 -21.38 15.17
N LYS A 363 -12.91 -21.32 14.59
CA LYS A 363 -11.68 -20.75 15.14
C LYS A 363 -10.97 -19.89 14.09
N PRO A 364 -10.06 -18.98 14.47
CA PRO A 364 -9.35 -18.13 13.52
C PRO A 364 -8.73 -18.95 12.39
N TRP A 365 -9.06 -18.61 11.14
CA TRP A 365 -8.49 -19.27 9.97
C TRP A 365 -7.42 -18.41 9.27
N TRP A 366 -7.13 -17.24 9.81
CA TRP A 366 -6.12 -16.29 9.37
C TRP A 366 -4.92 -16.24 10.33
N ASN A 367 -3.91 -15.46 9.99
CA ASN A 367 -2.77 -15.18 10.85
C ASN A 367 -3.12 -14.15 11.93
N THR A 368 -3.14 -14.59 13.19
CA THR A 368 -3.44 -13.75 14.37
C THR A 368 -2.23 -12.99 14.91
N ALA A 369 -1.01 -13.30 14.44
CA ALA A 369 0.21 -12.60 14.85
C ALA A 369 0.44 -11.27 14.11
N VAL A 370 -0.37 -10.98 13.08
CA VAL A 370 -0.38 -9.66 12.44
C VAL A 370 -1.08 -8.66 13.34
N GLU A 371 -0.50 -7.47 13.46
CA GLU A 371 -1.03 -6.39 14.28
C GLU A 371 -2.47 -6.04 13.89
N THR A 372 -3.32 -5.89 14.90
CA THR A 372 -4.73 -5.54 14.73
C THR A 372 -4.88 -4.03 14.90
N PRO A 373 -5.49 -3.32 13.93
CA PRO A 373 -5.76 -1.90 14.07
C PRO A 373 -6.60 -1.62 15.32
N ILE A 374 -6.29 -0.52 16.00
CA ILE A 374 -7.12 0.01 17.07
C ILE A 374 -8.36 0.62 16.43
N ILE A 375 -9.54 0.39 17.01
CA ILE A 375 -10.76 1.08 16.60
C ILE A 375 -10.64 2.52 17.11
N GLU A 376 -10.57 3.46 16.18
CA GLU A 376 -10.53 4.91 16.46
C GLU A 376 -11.84 5.56 16.01
#